data_AF-A0A9Q2LBU2-F1
#
_entry.id   AF-A0A9Q2LBU2-F1
#
_cell.length_a   1.000
_cell.length_b   1.000
_cell.length_c   1.000
_cell.angle_alpha   90.00
_cell.angle_beta   90.00
_cell.angle_gamma   90.00
#
_symmetry.space_group_name_H-M   'P 1'
#
loop_
_entity.id
_entity.type
_entity.pdbx_description
1 polymer ?
#
loop_
_entity_poly.entity_id
_entity_poly.type
_entity_poly.pdbx_seq_one_letter_code
_entity_poly.pdbx_strand_id
1 'polypeptide(L)'
;SKTAFGMAFLLKKNHGAKCKVLGLTSPGNIEFVKALGCYDQVVSYDDVAKLDASRKSFYVDFSGNSGQRKSVHDHFGEQLTYDCIVGSSHWDQSGWLEDLAGPKPTIFFAPDQASKRLKEWGGAEFQARYAKAWSAFLDVAKTGLTINNLCGVETLRDSWLQIVEGKARPDQGMVFTLHK
;
A
#
# COMPACT_ATOMS: atom_id res chain seq x y z
N SER A 1 1.89 -3.31 3.12
CA SER A 1 0.75 -2.47 3.55
C SER A 1 -0.55 -3.08 3.04
N LYS A 2 -1.58 -3.23 3.89
CA LYS A 2 -2.90 -3.76 3.48
C LYS A 2 -3.64 -2.80 2.54
N THR A 3 -3.47 -1.49 2.75
CA THR A 3 -4.03 -0.45 1.88
C THR A 3 -3.42 -0.52 0.48
N ALA A 4 -2.11 -0.74 0.37
CA ALA A 4 -1.43 -0.94 -0.91
C ALA A 4 -1.95 -2.17 -1.65
N PHE A 5 -2.20 -3.27 -0.93
CA PHE A 5 -2.77 -4.49 -1.51
C PHE A 5 -4.18 -4.24 -2.08
N GLY A 6 -5.06 -3.59 -1.33
CA GLY A 6 -6.40 -3.22 -1.81
C GLY A 6 -6.34 -2.32 -3.05
N MET A 7 -5.43 -1.33 -3.07
CA MET A 7 -5.22 -0.47 -4.23
C MET A 7 -4.74 -1.26 -5.46
N ALA A 8 -3.71 -2.10 -5.30
CA ALA A 8 -3.16 -2.91 -6.39
C ALA A 8 -4.22 -3.85 -6.98
N PHE A 9 -5.02 -4.49 -6.12
CA PHE A 9 -6.16 -5.30 -6.54
C PHE A 9 -7.15 -4.48 -7.40
N LEU A 10 -7.57 -3.30 -6.93
CA LEU A 10 -8.53 -2.46 -7.66
C LEU A 10 -7.95 -1.92 -8.97
N LEU A 11 -6.67 -1.54 -9.00
CA LEU A 11 -5.98 -1.12 -10.22
C LEU A 11 -5.91 -2.27 -11.22
N LYS A 12 -5.45 -3.45 -10.81
CA LYS A 12 -5.35 -4.61 -11.69
C LYS A 12 -6.71 -5.00 -12.25
N LYS A 13 -7.74 -5.04 -11.39
CA LYS A 13 -9.11 -5.40 -11.77
C LYS A 13 -9.75 -4.41 -12.74
N ASN A 14 -9.62 -3.11 -12.48
CA ASN A 14 -10.36 -2.08 -13.23
C ASN A 14 -9.55 -1.46 -14.39
N HIS A 15 -8.21 -1.54 -14.32
CA HIS A 15 -7.30 -0.83 -15.20
C HIS A 15 -6.13 -1.68 -15.72
N GLY A 16 -6.08 -2.99 -15.44
CA GLY A 16 -4.95 -3.86 -15.84
C GLY A 16 -4.71 -3.98 -17.35
N ALA A 17 -5.69 -3.62 -18.18
CA ALA A 17 -5.52 -3.51 -19.64
C ALA A 17 -4.92 -2.16 -20.09
N LYS A 18 -4.86 -1.16 -19.20
CA LYS A 18 -4.45 0.22 -19.48
C LYS A 18 -3.15 0.62 -18.78
N CYS A 19 -2.86 0.03 -17.62
CA CYS A 19 -1.62 0.26 -16.89
C CYS A 19 -1.08 -1.03 -16.28
N LYS A 20 0.25 -1.08 -16.13
CA LYS A 20 0.92 -2.12 -15.34
C LYS A 20 0.95 -1.69 -13.87
N VAL A 21 0.71 -2.64 -12.98
CA VAL A 21 0.76 -2.43 -11.53
C VAL A 21 2.08 -3.00 -11.00
N LEU A 22 2.98 -2.13 -10.57
CA LEU A 22 4.29 -2.52 -10.03
C LEU A 22 4.28 -2.45 -8.51
N GLY A 23 4.79 -3.48 -7.86
CA GLY A 23 4.97 -3.53 -6.40
C GLY A 23 6.42 -3.21 -6.03
N LEU A 24 6.61 -2.21 -5.16
CA LEU A 24 7.90 -1.92 -4.52
C LEU A 24 7.85 -2.40 -3.07
N THR A 25 8.81 -3.22 -2.66
CA THR A 25 8.84 -3.78 -1.30
C THR A 25 10.27 -4.07 -0.83
N SER A 26 10.45 -4.46 0.43
CA SER A 26 11.75 -4.91 0.93
C SER A 26 12.12 -6.29 0.36
N PRO A 27 13.41 -6.63 0.22
CA PRO A 27 13.83 -7.92 -0.34
C PRO A 27 13.14 -9.14 0.28
N GLY A 28 12.98 -9.15 1.60
CA GLY A 28 12.33 -10.25 2.34
C GLY A 28 10.82 -10.42 2.06
N ASN A 29 10.16 -9.44 1.45
CA ASN A 29 8.72 -9.46 1.18
C ASN A 29 8.37 -9.70 -0.30
N ILE A 30 9.35 -9.82 -1.20
CA ILE A 30 9.10 -9.94 -2.65
C ILE A 30 8.17 -11.11 -2.95
N GLU A 31 8.49 -12.31 -2.46
CA GLU A 31 7.72 -13.52 -2.78
C GLU A 31 6.30 -13.46 -2.21
N PHE A 32 6.14 -12.90 -1.01
CA PHE A 32 4.82 -12.64 -0.45
C PHE A 32 4.01 -11.69 -1.32
N VAL A 33 4.58 -10.55 -1.74
CA VAL A 33 3.87 -9.55 -2.56
C VAL A 33 3.55 -10.11 -3.94
N LYS A 34 4.41 -10.92 -4.55
CA LYS A 34 4.11 -11.65 -5.79
C LYS A 34 2.93 -12.61 -5.60
N ALA A 35 2.92 -13.36 -4.50
CA ALA A 35 1.86 -14.33 -4.20
C ALA A 35 0.47 -13.70 -4.04
N LEU A 36 0.38 -12.38 -3.79
CA LEU A 36 -0.90 -11.65 -3.78
C LEU A 36 -1.60 -11.61 -5.15
N GLY A 37 -0.88 -11.85 -6.25
CA GLY A 37 -1.45 -12.01 -7.59
C GLY A 37 -2.04 -10.75 -8.22
N CYS A 38 -1.84 -9.58 -7.61
CA CYS A 38 -2.39 -8.30 -8.07
C CYS A 38 -1.35 -7.36 -8.69
N TYR A 39 -0.09 -7.80 -8.83
CA TYR A 39 1.01 -7.05 -9.43
C TYR A 39 1.49 -7.71 -10.73
N ASP A 40 1.79 -6.91 -11.74
CA ASP A 40 2.43 -7.36 -12.99
C ASP A 40 3.92 -7.64 -12.79
N GLN A 41 4.55 -6.89 -11.88
CA GLN A 41 5.95 -7.02 -11.53
C GLN A 41 6.14 -6.57 -10.08
N VAL A 42 7.01 -7.25 -9.35
CA VAL A 42 7.42 -6.87 -7.99
C VAL A 42 8.94 -6.75 -7.98
N VAL A 43 9.45 -5.61 -7.52
CA VAL A 43 10.88 -5.37 -7.36
C VAL A 43 11.18 -4.89 -5.94
N SER A 44 12.43 -5.06 -5.52
CA SER A 44 12.87 -4.51 -4.25
C SER A 44 13.01 -2.98 -4.33
N TYR A 45 13.01 -2.31 -3.19
CA TYR A 45 13.39 -0.89 -3.12
C TYR A 45 14.81 -0.64 -3.66
N ASP A 46 15.72 -1.60 -3.53
CA ASP A 46 17.11 -1.48 -4.00
C ASP A 46 17.22 -1.65 -5.53
N ASP A 47 16.16 -2.17 -6.17
CA ASP A 47 16.10 -2.49 -7.59
C ASP A 47 15.27 -1.50 -8.41
N VAL A 48 14.88 -0.35 -7.84
CA VAL A 48 14.10 0.68 -8.56
C VAL A 48 14.79 1.10 -9.85
N ALA A 49 16.12 1.22 -9.84
CA ALA A 49 16.93 1.59 -11.00
C ALA A 49 16.84 0.60 -12.19
N LYS A 50 16.29 -0.60 -11.98
CA LYS A 50 16.10 -1.63 -13.03
C LYS A 50 14.78 -1.47 -13.79
N LEU A 51 13.90 -0.57 -13.35
CA LEU A 51 12.61 -0.33 -14.01
C LEU A 51 12.80 0.49 -15.30
N ASP A 52 11.91 0.30 -16.28
CA ASP A 52 11.91 1.07 -17.53
C ASP A 52 11.51 2.54 -17.25
N ALA A 53 12.52 3.39 -17.05
CA ALA A 53 12.34 4.82 -16.77
C ALA A 53 11.74 5.60 -17.94
N SER A 54 11.65 5.03 -19.16
CA SER A 54 11.03 5.72 -20.30
C SER A 54 9.50 5.78 -20.22
N ARG A 55 8.90 5.03 -19.28
CA ARG A 55 7.44 4.91 -19.14
C ARG A 55 6.89 5.98 -18.21
N LYS A 56 5.89 6.72 -18.69
CA LYS A 56 5.05 7.57 -17.83
C LYS A 56 4.45 6.74 -16.70
N SER A 57 4.71 7.18 -15.48
CA SER A 57 4.41 6.44 -14.26
C SER A 57 3.84 7.37 -13.20
N PHE A 58 3.00 6.82 -12.32
CA PHE A 58 2.61 7.50 -11.08
C PHE A 58 3.07 6.66 -9.90
N TYR A 59 3.51 7.34 -8.84
CA TYR A 59 3.98 6.72 -7.62
C TYR A 59 2.94 6.91 -6.51
N VAL A 60 2.71 5.85 -5.73
CA VAL A 60 1.87 5.90 -4.54
C VAL A 60 2.64 5.31 -3.38
N ASP A 61 3.01 6.17 -2.46
CA ASP A 61 3.81 5.86 -1.29
C ASP A 61 2.94 5.45 -0.11
N PHE A 62 3.13 4.21 0.34
CA PHE A 62 2.56 3.67 1.58
C PHE A 62 3.62 3.40 2.65
N SER A 63 4.89 3.67 2.35
CA SER A 63 6.03 3.47 3.23
C SER A 63 6.34 4.70 4.07
N GLY A 64 6.10 5.89 3.51
CA GLY A 64 6.52 7.16 4.09
C GLY A 64 8.04 7.33 4.16
N ASN A 65 8.82 6.58 3.38
CA ASN A 65 10.28 6.65 3.39
C ASN A 65 10.81 7.63 2.32
N SER A 66 11.51 8.69 2.76
CA SER A 66 12.02 9.78 1.92
C SER A 66 13.10 9.31 0.97
N GLY A 67 14.01 8.44 1.44
CA GLY A 67 15.08 7.90 0.62
C GLY A 67 14.53 7.05 -0.53
N GLN A 68 13.53 6.20 -0.24
CA GLN A 68 12.87 5.39 -1.27
C GLN A 68 12.10 6.27 -2.26
N ARG A 69 11.37 7.27 -1.78
CA ARG A 69 10.72 8.25 -2.65
C ARG A 69 11.73 8.96 -3.53
N LYS A 70 12.81 9.49 -2.96
CA LYS A 70 13.87 10.15 -3.72
C LYS A 70 14.45 9.23 -4.80
N SER A 71 14.72 7.96 -4.49
CA SER A 71 15.19 6.99 -5.50
C SER A 71 14.20 6.81 -6.66
N VAL A 72 12.89 6.80 -6.39
CA VAL A 72 11.86 6.73 -7.44
C VAL A 72 11.85 8.00 -8.29
N HIS A 73 11.91 9.18 -7.65
CA HIS A 73 11.95 10.47 -8.35
C HIS A 73 13.22 10.62 -9.21
N ASP A 74 14.38 10.28 -8.66
CA ASP A 74 15.66 10.36 -9.36
C ASP A 74 15.69 9.40 -10.56
N HIS A 75 15.09 8.20 -10.43
CA HIS A 75 15.06 7.21 -11.51
C HIS A 75 14.10 7.57 -12.64
N PHE A 76 12.86 7.96 -12.32
CA PHE A 76 11.84 8.25 -13.33
C PHE A 76 11.87 9.70 -13.83
N GLY A 77 12.43 10.63 -13.06
CA GLY A 77 12.54 12.04 -13.42
C GLY A 77 11.23 12.62 -13.95
N GLU A 78 11.28 13.24 -15.14
CA GLU A 78 10.12 13.84 -15.80
C GLU A 78 9.03 12.84 -16.22
N GLN A 79 9.35 11.55 -16.28
CA GLN A 79 8.36 10.51 -16.58
C GLN A 79 7.50 10.15 -15.37
N LEU A 80 7.89 10.59 -14.17
CA LEU A 80 7.01 10.53 -13.01
C LEU A 80 5.97 11.65 -13.12
N THR A 81 4.71 11.31 -13.37
CA THR A 81 3.67 12.31 -13.61
C THR A 81 2.87 12.67 -12.35
N TYR A 82 2.96 11.84 -11.31
CA TYR A 82 2.22 12.03 -10.06
C TYR A 82 2.91 11.29 -8.92
N ASP A 83 2.97 11.92 -7.75
CA ASP A 83 3.35 11.28 -6.48
C ASP A 83 2.23 11.49 -5.45
N CYS A 84 1.83 10.40 -4.80
CA CYS A 84 0.74 10.33 -3.85
C CYS A 84 1.20 9.70 -2.54
N ILE A 85 1.01 10.39 -1.44
CA ILE A 85 1.34 9.88 -0.11
C ILE A 85 0.06 9.38 0.56
N VAL A 86 0.02 8.11 0.96
CA VAL A 86 -1.12 7.50 1.65
C VAL A 86 -0.77 7.19 3.09
N GLY A 87 -1.58 7.66 4.03
CA GLY A 87 -1.49 7.31 5.46
C GLY A 87 -0.78 8.32 6.35
N SER A 88 -0.30 9.45 5.81
CA SER A 88 0.29 10.53 6.60
C SER A 88 -0.79 11.47 7.15
N SER A 89 -1.48 11.05 8.22
CA SER A 89 -2.26 11.98 9.05
C SER A 89 -1.29 12.77 9.94
N HIS A 90 -0.91 13.98 9.50
CA HIS A 90 -0.05 14.94 10.21
C HIS A 90 1.27 14.37 10.77
N TRP A 91 2.31 14.33 9.93
CA TRP A 91 3.69 14.20 10.40
C TRP A 91 4.53 15.29 9.72
N ASP A 92 5.31 15.97 10.55
CA ASP A 92 6.10 17.19 10.33
C ASP A 92 6.46 17.50 8.86
N GLN A 93 5.93 18.62 8.36
CA GLN A 93 6.03 19.07 6.95
C GLN A 93 7.42 19.59 6.56
N SER A 94 8.40 19.60 7.46
CA SER A 94 9.59 20.44 7.31
C SER A 94 10.83 19.79 6.67
N GLY A 95 10.85 18.48 6.39
CA GLY A 95 12.09 17.81 5.92
C GLY A 95 11.99 16.85 4.72
N TRP A 96 10.80 16.62 4.15
CA TRP A 96 10.56 15.52 3.18
C TRP A 96 10.46 15.93 1.71
N LEU A 97 10.54 17.24 1.43
CA LEU A 97 10.09 17.83 0.16
C LEU A 97 11.15 18.69 -0.55
N GLU A 98 12.32 18.88 0.03
CA GLU A 98 13.38 19.66 -0.60
C GLU A 98 14.17 18.76 -1.57
N ASP A 99 14.31 19.22 -2.82
CA ASP A 99 15.07 18.62 -3.93
C ASP A 99 14.61 17.27 -4.51
N LEU A 100 13.29 17.10 -4.69
CA LEU A 100 12.75 16.02 -5.53
C LEU A 100 12.61 16.47 -7.00
N ALA A 101 13.16 15.69 -7.93
CA ALA A 101 12.90 15.85 -9.36
C ALA A 101 11.44 15.48 -9.69
N GLY A 102 10.84 16.15 -10.69
CA GLY A 102 9.50 15.81 -11.15
C GLY A 102 8.37 16.35 -10.24
N PRO A 103 7.28 15.58 -10.03
CA PRO A 103 6.04 16.08 -9.46
C PRO A 103 6.17 16.28 -7.96
N LYS A 104 5.52 17.31 -7.41
CA LYS A 104 5.44 17.46 -5.95
C LYS A 104 4.52 16.39 -5.35
N PRO A 105 4.91 15.74 -4.23
CA PRO A 105 4.06 14.77 -3.55
C PRO A 105 2.73 15.38 -3.11
N THR A 106 1.63 14.68 -3.36
CA THR A 106 0.28 15.05 -2.96
C THR A 106 -0.23 14.12 -1.87
N ILE A 107 -0.78 14.66 -0.77
CA ILE A 107 -1.31 13.83 0.31
C ILE A 107 -2.69 13.30 -0.07
N PHE A 108 -2.89 11.99 0.05
CA PHE A 108 -4.19 11.35 0.00
C PHE A 108 -4.71 11.12 1.42
N PHE A 109 -5.76 11.86 1.76
CA PHE A 109 -6.50 11.66 3.00
C PHE A 109 -7.83 10.94 2.71
N ALA A 110 -7.94 9.69 3.16
CA ALA A 110 -9.09 8.85 2.86
C ALA A 110 -10.44 9.45 3.32
N PRO A 111 -10.55 10.12 4.49
CA PRO A 111 -11.79 10.77 4.91
C PRO A 111 -12.28 11.88 3.96
N ASP A 112 -11.37 12.65 3.37
CA ASP A 112 -11.73 13.69 2.41
C ASP A 112 -12.30 13.09 1.13
N GLN A 113 -11.69 12.00 0.65
CA GLN A 113 -12.18 11.29 -0.53
C GLN A 113 -13.52 10.61 -0.27
N ALA A 114 -13.71 10.02 0.92
CA ALA A 114 -15.01 9.47 1.32
C ALA A 114 -16.07 10.58 1.37
N SER A 115 -15.78 11.71 2.02
CA SER A 115 -16.68 12.87 2.11
C SER A 115 -17.03 13.43 0.73
N LYS A 116 -16.06 13.52 -0.18
CA LYS A 116 -16.27 13.93 -1.57
C LYS A 116 -17.21 12.96 -2.29
N ARG A 117 -16.98 11.64 -2.21
CA ARG A 117 -17.84 10.65 -2.88
C ARG A 117 -19.23 10.57 -2.30
N LEU A 118 -19.39 10.77 -0.99
CA LEU A 118 -20.69 10.88 -0.36
C LEU A 118 -21.50 12.07 -0.90
N LYS A 119 -20.85 13.23 -1.11
CA LYS A 119 -21.49 14.41 -1.73
C LYS A 119 -21.83 14.19 -3.20
N GLU A 120 -20.94 13.57 -3.97
CA GLU A 120 -21.11 13.38 -5.42
C GLU A 120 -22.10 12.27 -5.78
N TRP A 121 -22.12 11.17 -5.03
CA TRP A 121 -22.89 9.97 -5.36
C TRP A 121 -24.10 9.77 -4.44
N GLY A 122 -24.12 10.41 -3.28
CA GLY A 122 -25.07 10.11 -2.21
C GLY A 122 -24.68 8.86 -1.42
N GLY A 123 -25.27 8.73 -0.22
CA GLY A 123 -24.92 7.67 0.73
C GLY A 123 -25.17 6.26 0.21
N ALA A 124 -26.34 6.02 -0.42
CA ALA A 124 -26.72 4.70 -0.90
C ALA A 124 -25.77 4.18 -1.99
N GLU A 125 -25.47 5.01 -2.99
CA GLU A 125 -24.57 4.62 -4.09
C GLU A 125 -23.13 4.45 -3.61
N PHE A 126 -22.65 5.31 -2.70
CA PHE A 126 -21.34 5.14 -2.09
C PHE A 126 -21.22 3.79 -1.38
N GLN A 127 -22.20 3.43 -0.55
CA GLN A 127 -22.21 2.15 0.16
C GLN A 127 -22.30 0.95 -0.80
N ALA A 128 -23.13 1.03 -1.83
CA ALA A 128 -23.24 -0.03 -2.84
C ALA A 128 -21.91 -0.26 -3.57
N ARG A 129 -21.23 0.81 -4.00
CA ARG A 129 -19.92 0.73 -4.66
C ARG A 129 -18.85 0.18 -3.72
N TYR A 130 -18.81 0.67 -2.48
CA TYR A 130 -17.87 0.22 -1.48
C TYR A 130 -18.06 -1.26 -1.17
N ALA A 131 -19.29 -1.70 -0.89
CA ALA A 131 -19.61 -3.10 -0.59
C ALA A 131 -19.23 -4.04 -1.73
N LYS A 132 -19.52 -3.65 -2.98
CA LYS A 132 -19.12 -4.41 -4.17
C LYS A 132 -17.60 -4.54 -4.31
N ALA A 133 -16.86 -3.44 -4.11
CA ALA A 133 -15.41 -3.44 -4.16
C ALA A 133 -14.80 -4.28 -3.03
N TRP A 134 -15.33 -4.12 -1.82
CA TRP A 134 -14.90 -4.82 -0.61
C TRP A 134 -15.12 -6.33 -0.71
N SER A 135 -16.32 -6.76 -1.11
CA SER A 135 -16.65 -8.18 -1.29
C SER A 135 -15.69 -8.85 -2.27
N ALA A 136 -15.46 -8.23 -3.43
CA ALA A 136 -14.52 -8.78 -4.41
C ALA A 136 -13.06 -8.80 -3.93
N PHE A 137 -12.66 -7.84 -3.09
CA PHE A 137 -11.32 -7.84 -2.51
C PHE A 137 -11.16 -8.94 -1.46
N LEU A 138 -12.20 -9.21 -0.65
CA LEU A 138 -12.17 -10.26 0.36
C LEU A 138 -11.91 -11.65 -0.23
N ASP A 139 -12.42 -11.94 -1.43
CA ASP A 139 -12.17 -13.22 -2.10
C ASP A 139 -10.68 -13.46 -2.36
N VAL A 140 -9.92 -12.41 -2.66
CA VAL A 140 -8.47 -12.48 -2.86
C VAL A 140 -7.72 -12.34 -1.54
N ALA A 141 -8.17 -11.47 -0.63
CA ALA A 141 -7.45 -11.22 0.61
C ALA A 141 -7.41 -12.45 1.54
N LYS A 142 -8.44 -13.31 1.47
CA LYS A 142 -8.49 -14.55 2.26
C LYS A 142 -7.45 -15.59 1.83
N THR A 143 -6.99 -15.58 0.58
CA THR A 143 -6.00 -16.57 0.11
C THR A 143 -4.57 -16.20 0.52
N GLY A 144 -4.32 -14.91 0.78
CA GLY A 144 -3.00 -14.39 1.15
C GLY A 144 -2.77 -14.21 2.67
N LEU A 145 -3.73 -14.58 3.52
CA LEU A 145 -3.67 -14.33 4.96
C LEU A 145 -4.08 -15.55 5.78
N THR A 146 -3.25 -15.94 6.74
CA THR A 146 -3.55 -16.90 7.80
C THR A 146 -3.97 -16.15 9.05
N ILE A 147 -5.18 -16.40 9.57
CA ILE A 147 -5.65 -15.81 10.82
C ILE A 147 -5.34 -16.74 11.99
N ASN A 148 -4.58 -16.24 12.96
CA ASN A 148 -4.24 -16.94 14.19
C ASN A 148 -5.00 -16.32 15.35
N ASN A 149 -5.81 -17.14 16.02
CA ASN A 149 -6.43 -16.77 17.28
C ASN A 149 -5.47 -17.14 18.41
N LEU A 150 -4.98 -16.14 19.12
CA LEU A 150 -3.97 -16.24 20.17
C LEU A 150 -4.58 -15.77 21.49
N CYS A 151 -4.06 -16.28 22.60
CA CYS A 151 -4.60 -15.97 23.92
C CYS A 151 -3.49 -15.68 24.92
N GLY A 152 -3.75 -14.73 25.82
CA GLY A 152 -2.91 -14.42 26.97
C GLY A 152 -1.96 -13.24 26.75
N VAL A 153 -1.67 -12.54 27.85
CA VAL A 153 -0.84 -11.32 27.86
C VAL A 153 0.59 -11.58 27.41
N GLU A 154 1.19 -12.70 27.81
CA GLU A 154 2.55 -13.07 27.40
C GLU A 154 2.63 -13.30 25.88
N THR A 155 1.68 -14.05 25.31
CA THR A 155 1.59 -14.28 23.86
C THR A 155 1.42 -12.98 23.08
N LEU A 156 0.62 -12.05 23.61
CA LEU A 156 0.44 -10.72 23.03
C LEU A 156 1.75 -9.92 23.07
N ARG A 157 2.44 -9.89 24.22
CA ARG A 157 3.73 -9.19 24.36
C ARG A 157 4.74 -9.72 23.36
N ASP A 158 4.93 -11.04 23.31
CA ASP A 158 5.94 -11.66 22.47
C ASP A 158 5.65 -11.44 20.97
N SER A 159 4.37 -11.55 20.58
CA SER A 159 3.94 -11.25 19.21
C SER A 159 4.13 -9.77 18.84
N TRP A 160 3.86 -8.85 19.78
CA TRP A 160 4.08 -7.44 19.59
C TRP A 160 5.57 -7.12 19.42
N LEU A 161 6.46 -7.75 20.21
CA LEU A 161 7.91 -7.61 20.05
C LEU A 161 8.36 -8.09 18.66
N GLN A 162 7.84 -9.21 18.14
CA GLN A 162 8.14 -9.64 16.77
C GLN A 162 7.73 -8.62 15.71
N ILE A 163 6.62 -7.90 15.91
CA ILE A 163 6.16 -6.83 15.01
C ILE A 163 7.12 -5.64 15.08
N VAL A 164 7.47 -5.20 16.29
CA VAL A 164 8.39 -4.07 16.51
C VAL A 164 9.78 -4.36 15.93
N GLU A 165 10.26 -5.59 16.07
CA GLU A 165 11.54 -6.04 15.51
C GLU A 165 11.49 -6.30 14.00
N GLY A 166 10.34 -6.14 13.35
CA GLY A 166 10.17 -6.37 11.91
C GLY A 166 10.28 -7.84 11.49
N LYS A 167 10.13 -8.78 12.45
CA LYS A 167 10.20 -10.24 12.24
C LYS A 167 8.83 -10.86 11.99
N ALA A 168 7.75 -10.11 12.24
CA ALA A 168 6.39 -10.58 11.99
C ALA A 168 6.20 -10.89 10.49
N ARG A 169 5.70 -12.10 10.23
CA ARG A 169 5.40 -12.53 8.87
C ARG A 169 4.22 -11.74 8.27
N PRO A 170 4.32 -11.29 7.01
CA PRO A 170 3.30 -10.43 6.40
C PRO A 170 1.99 -11.16 6.05
N ASP A 171 2.02 -12.49 5.99
CA ASP A 171 0.88 -13.35 5.71
C ASP A 171 0.10 -13.77 6.96
N GLN A 172 0.49 -13.27 8.15
CA GLN A 172 -0.11 -13.68 9.42
C GLN A 172 -0.95 -12.54 10.01
N GLY A 173 -2.26 -12.77 10.16
CA GLY A 173 -3.14 -11.99 11.00
C GLY A 173 -3.17 -12.58 12.41
N MET A 174 -3.05 -11.74 13.43
CA MET A 174 -3.08 -12.16 14.83
C MET A 174 -4.26 -11.51 15.53
N VAL A 175 -5.15 -12.33 16.10
CA VAL A 175 -6.32 -11.90 16.87
C VAL A 175 -6.12 -12.40 18.30
N PHE A 176 -6.15 -11.49 19.28
CA PHE A 176 -5.85 -11.82 20.67
C PHE A 176 -7.09 -11.76 21.56
N THR A 177 -7.22 -12.75 22.44
CA THR A 177 -8.08 -12.66 23.62
C THR A 177 -7.22 -12.58 24.89
N LEU A 178 -7.63 -11.75 25.85
CA LEU A 178 -6.91 -11.61 27.13
C LEU A 178 -7.39 -12.63 28.18
N HIS A 179 -8.58 -13.18 27.99
CA HIS A 179 -9.20 -14.19 28.84
C HIS A 179 -9.59 -15.40 27.97
N LYS A 180 -9.49 -16.60 28.55
CA LYS A 180 -10.02 -17.83 27.94
C LYS A 180 -11.53 -17.90 28.12
#